data_AF-A0A081L9B4-F1
#
_entry.id   AF-A0A081L9B4-F1
#
_cell.length_a   1.000
_cell.length_b   1.000
_cell.length_c   1.000
_cell.angle_alpha   90.00
_cell.angle_beta   90.00
_cell.angle_gamma   90.00
#
_symmetry.space_group_name_H-M   'P 1'
#
loop_
_entity.id
_entity.type
_entity.pdbx_description
1 polymer ?
#
loop_
_entity_poly.entity_id
_entity_poly.type
_entity_poly.pdbx_seq_one_letter_code
_entity_poly.pdbx_strand_id
1 'polypeptide(L)'
;MHKNKIIDAEYGGKEVKKTLTIDMLHQLLSEHYPTLKDEHWDVDVDTIRASPILHPLLKRKLPIGVEKFTCVLFTQQTASFGDPLIVYFLLDEKGESFYAMDLLLEQNCAH
;
A
#
# COMPACT_ATOMS: atom_id res chain seq x y z
N MET A 1 -28.32 3.63 -30.37
CA MET A 1 -28.91 4.49 -29.33
C MET A 1 -28.40 4.03 -27.97
N HIS A 2 -27.68 4.90 -27.28
CA HIS A 2 -26.87 4.63 -26.09
C HIS A 2 -27.74 4.48 -24.84
N LYS A 3 -27.39 3.53 -23.96
CA LYS A 3 -27.76 3.55 -22.54
C LYS A 3 -26.58 3.10 -21.69
N ASN A 4 -25.55 3.95 -21.58
CA ASN A 4 -24.61 3.86 -20.47
C ASN A 4 -25.29 4.52 -19.26
N LYS A 5 -25.67 3.69 -18.29
CA LYS A 5 -26.18 4.13 -17.00
C LYS A 5 -24.98 4.59 -16.17
N ILE A 6 -24.64 5.88 -16.30
CA ILE A 6 -23.66 6.55 -15.45
C ILE A 6 -24.29 6.62 -14.06
N ILE A 7 -23.67 5.95 -13.09
CA ILE A 7 -24.04 6.07 -11.69
C ILE A 7 -23.44 7.39 -11.22
N ASP A 8 -24.32 8.34 -10.98
CA ASP A 8 -24.06 9.65 -10.41
C ASP A 8 -23.63 9.47 -8.95
N ALA A 9 -22.33 9.59 -8.69
CA ALA A 9 -21.82 9.84 -7.35
C ALA A 9 -21.54 11.33 -7.27
N GLU A 10 -22.49 12.03 -6.67
CA GLU A 10 -22.49 13.45 -6.34
C GLU A 10 -21.20 13.82 -5.58
N TYR A 11 -20.15 14.21 -6.30
CA TYR A 11 -18.93 14.74 -5.70
C TYR A 11 -18.99 16.26 -5.71
N GLY A 12 -19.60 16.80 -4.67
CA GLY A 12 -19.61 18.23 -4.37
C GLY A 12 -18.18 18.80 -4.38
N GLY A 13 -18.04 19.94 -5.05
CA GLY A 13 -16.77 20.62 -5.27
C GLY A 13 -15.99 20.91 -3.98
N LYS A 14 -14.89 20.19 -3.83
CA LYS A 14 -13.62 20.54 -3.15
C LYS A 14 -12.59 19.71 -3.89
N GLU A 15 -11.42 20.27 -4.23
CA GLU A 15 -10.30 19.51 -4.76
C GLU A 15 -10.19 18.18 -4.01
N VAL A 16 -10.55 17.08 -4.67
CA VAL A 16 -10.54 15.75 -4.09
C VAL A 16 -9.09 15.35 -4.05
N LYS A 17 -8.40 15.77 -3.00
CA LYS A 17 -7.18 15.10 -2.60
C LYS A 17 -7.61 13.67 -2.30
N LYS A 18 -7.41 12.79 -3.28
CA LYS A 18 -7.80 11.39 -3.19
C LYS A 18 -6.88 10.76 -2.15
N THR A 19 -7.36 10.61 -0.94
CA THR A 19 -6.81 9.59 -0.04
C THR A 19 -6.88 8.27 -0.81
N LEU A 20 -5.74 7.64 -1.05
CA LEU A 20 -5.68 6.33 -1.68
C LEU A 20 -6.39 5.37 -0.75
N THR A 21 -7.54 4.84 -1.18
CA THR A 21 -8.28 3.88 -0.38
C THR A 21 -7.56 2.53 -0.40
N ILE A 22 -7.77 1.72 0.64
CA ILE A 22 -7.19 0.37 0.72
C ILE A 22 -7.55 -0.45 -0.52
N ASP A 23 -8.78 -0.32 -1.03
CA ASP A 23 -9.22 -0.96 -2.29
C ASP A 23 -8.37 -0.55 -3.50
N MET A 24 -7.96 0.72 -3.61
CA MET A 24 -7.08 1.17 -4.70
C MET A 24 -5.68 0.57 -4.57
N LEU A 25 -5.17 0.43 -3.35
CA LEU A 25 -3.87 -0.21 -3.09
C LEU A 25 -3.93 -1.71 -3.38
N HIS A 26 -5.02 -2.39 -3.00
CA HIS A 26 -5.26 -3.79 -3.32
C HIS A 26 -5.39 -4.03 -4.83
N GLN A 27 -6.05 -3.11 -5.54
CA GLN A 27 -6.12 -3.17 -7.00
C GLN A 27 -4.72 -3.00 -7.62
N LEU A 28 -3.94 -2.02 -7.15
CA LEU A 28 -2.57 -1.80 -7.61
C LEU A 28 -1.69 -3.03 -7.34
N LEU A 29 -1.85 -3.67 -6.18
CA LEU A 29 -1.18 -4.93 -5.84
C LEU A 29 -1.53 -6.03 -6.85
N SER A 30 -2.82 -6.20 -7.14
CA SER A 30 -3.31 -7.21 -8.07
C SER A 30 -2.88 -6.94 -9.52
N GLU A 31 -2.79 -5.67 -9.91
CA GLU A 31 -2.30 -5.27 -11.24
C GLU A 31 -0.80 -5.54 -11.39
N HIS A 32 -0.02 -5.25 -10.34
CA HIS A 32 1.43 -5.43 -10.35
C HIS A 32 1.84 -6.90 -10.14
N TYR A 33 1.06 -7.65 -9.36
CA TYR A 33 1.27 -9.06 -9.05
C TYR A 33 -0.02 -9.85 -9.29
N PRO A 34 -0.35 -10.16 -10.56
CA PRO A 34 -1.60 -10.83 -10.91
C PRO A 34 -1.72 -12.23 -10.29
N THR A 35 -0.60 -12.86 -9.95
CA THR A 35 -0.56 -14.16 -9.25
C THR A 35 -1.05 -14.10 -7.82
N LEU A 36 -1.14 -12.91 -7.21
CA LEU A 36 -1.55 -12.72 -5.82
C LEU A 36 -2.97 -12.16 -5.67
N LYS A 37 -3.72 -12.07 -6.78
CA LYS A 37 -5.05 -11.46 -6.84
C LYS A 37 -6.09 -12.23 -6.01
N ASP A 38 -5.95 -13.54 -5.92
CA ASP A 38 -6.88 -14.42 -5.21
C ASP A 38 -6.40 -14.74 -3.77
N GLU A 39 -5.29 -14.14 -3.34
CA GLU A 39 -4.76 -14.32 -1.99
C GLU A 39 -5.56 -13.50 -0.97
N HIS A 40 -5.61 -14.01 0.26
CA HIS A 40 -6.21 -13.29 1.38
C HIS A 40 -5.16 -12.42 2.05
N TRP A 41 -5.44 -11.12 2.12
CA TRP A 41 -4.53 -10.13 2.69
C TRP A 41 -5.10 -9.55 3.98
N ASP A 42 -4.29 -9.57 5.03
CA ASP A 42 -4.49 -8.77 6.23
C ASP A 42 -3.89 -7.38 5.98
N VAL A 43 -4.65 -6.32 6.28
CA VAL A 43 -4.22 -4.95 6.01
C VAL A 43 -4.07 -4.17 7.30
N ASP A 44 -2.86 -3.68 7.55
CA ASP A 44 -2.54 -2.80 8.68
C ASP A 44 -2.10 -1.42 8.17
N VAL A 45 -2.46 -0.36 8.88
CA VAL A 45 -2.15 1.02 8.49
C VAL A 45 -1.56 1.75 9.68
N ASP A 46 -0.33 2.23 9.53
CA ASP A 46 0.37 2.97 10.59
C ASP A 46 1.04 4.23 10.05
N THR A 47 0.99 5.33 10.81
CA THR A 47 1.69 6.56 10.46
C THR A 47 3.02 6.60 11.20
N ILE A 48 4.09 6.35 10.45
CA ILE A 48 5.43 6.18 10.98
C ILE A 48 6.22 7.48 10.84
N ARG A 49 6.99 7.83 11.88
CA ARG A 49 7.97 8.91 11.82
C ARG A 49 9.25 8.42 11.14
N ALA A 50 9.67 9.11 10.09
CA ALA A 50 10.96 8.89 9.45
C ALA A 50 12.09 9.15 10.45
N SER A 51 12.62 8.07 11.00
CA SER A 51 13.57 8.08 12.10
C SER A 51 14.81 7.26 11.74
N PRO A 52 15.95 7.46 12.39
CA PRO A 52 17.16 6.70 12.09
C PRO A 52 17.03 5.20 12.38
N ILE A 53 16.06 4.78 13.19
CA ILE A 53 15.75 3.38 13.47
C ILE A 53 14.85 2.73 12.40
N LEU A 54 14.32 3.50 11.46
CA LEU A 54 13.53 2.97 10.36
C LEU A 54 14.41 2.05 9.50
N HIS A 55 13.82 0.94 9.03
CA HIS A 55 14.53 -0.03 8.20
C HIS A 55 15.22 0.66 7.00
N PRO A 56 16.51 0.42 6.74
CA PRO A 56 17.27 1.13 5.72
C PRO A 56 16.64 1.06 4.32
N LEU A 57 15.96 -0.05 3.99
CA LEU A 57 15.25 -0.20 2.72
C LEU A 57 14.08 0.78 2.59
N LEU A 58 13.27 0.93 3.64
CA LEU A 58 12.16 1.88 3.67
C LEU A 58 12.70 3.31 3.58
N LYS A 59 13.76 3.60 4.35
CA LYS A 59 14.40 4.92 4.35
C LYS A 59 14.93 5.33 2.97
N ARG A 60 15.45 4.40 2.17
CA ARG A 60 15.93 4.67 0.80
C ARG A 60 14.80 4.96 -0.19
N LYS A 61 13.60 4.46 0.08
CA LYS A 61 12.41 4.65 -0.76
C LYS A 61 11.63 5.93 -0.43
N LEU A 62 11.90 6.55 0.73
CA LEU A 62 11.27 7.81 1.10
C LEU A 62 11.95 9.00 0.41
N PRO A 63 11.18 10.00 -0.04
CA PRO A 63 11.74 11.25 -0.52
C PRO A 63 12.57 11.97 0.56
N ILE A 64 13.58 12.72 0.13
CA ILE A 64 14.44 13.50 1.04
C ILE A 64 13.58 14.57 1.73
N GLY A 65 13.67 14.65 3.06
CA GLY A 65 12.97 15.67 3.86
C GLY A 65 11.59 15.23 4.39
N VAL A 66 11.17 13.99 4.15
CA VAL A 66 9.95 13.43 4.78
C VAL A 66 10.19 13.19 6.27
N GLU A 67 9.35 13.78 7.13
CA GLU A 67 9.38 13.57 8.58
C GLU A 67 8.43 12.47 9.05
N LYS A 68 7.28 12.33 8.39
CA LYS A 68 6.25 11.33 8.67
C LYS A 68 5.63 10.85 7.37
N PHE A 69 5.22 9.59 7.37
CA PHE A 69 4.62 8.95 6.21
C PHE A 69 3.64 7.88 6.70
N THR A 70 2.63 7.59 5.89
CA THR A 70 1.70 6.50 6.19
C THR A 70 2.18 5.24 5.51
N CYS A 71 2.31 4.17 6.28
CA CYS A 71 2.69 2.85 5.81
C CYS A 71 1.44 1.97 5.84
N VAL A 72 1.07 1.41 4.70
CA VAL A 72 0.02 0.39 4.61
C VAL A 72 0.67 -0.95 4.34
N LEU A 73 0.50 -1.89 5.26
CA LEU A 73 1.07 -3.23 5.22
C LEU A 73 -0.01 -4.22 4.78
N PHE A 74 0.27 -4.97 3.72
CA PHE A 74 -0.53 -6.10 3.26
C PHE A 74 0.23 -7.38 3.60
N THR A 75 -0.29 -8.18 4.53
CA THR A 75 0.31 -9.45 4.95
C THR A 75 -0.53 -10.59 4.41
N GLN A 76 0.09 -11.50 3.68
CA GLN A 76 -0.58 -12.68 3.15
C GLN A 76 -0.98 -13.61 4.31
N GLN A 77 -2.27 -13.95 4.41
CA GLN A 77 -2.78 -14.86 5.45
C GLN A 77 -2.52 -16.33 5.14
N THR A 78 -2.37 -16.66 3.86
CA THR A 78 -2.23 -18.03 3.33
C THR A 78 -0.79 -18.53 3.41
N ALA A 79 -0.33 -18.85 4.62
CA ALA A 79 0.93 -19.55 4.85
C ALA A 79 0.80 -21.06 4.55
N SER A 80 0.49 -21.43 3.31
CA SER A 80 0.34 -22.86 2.99
C SER A 80 1.69 -23.58 2.90
N PHE A 81 2.80 -22.90 2.57
CA PHE A 81 4.12 -23.57 2.38
C PHE A 81 5.38 -22.70 2.62
N GLY A 82 5.32 -21.55 3.32
CA GLY A 82 6.51 -20.69 3.53
C GLY A 82 6.26 -19.44 4.38
N ASP A 83 7.27 -18.58 4.48
CA ASP A 83 7.18 -17.26 5.13
C ASP A 83 6.11 -16.39 4.44
N PRO A 84 5.29 -15.64 5.19
CA PRO A 84 4.21 -14.83 4.63
C PRO A 84 4.77 -13.73 3.73
N LEU A 85 4.15 -13.51 2.57
CA LEU A 85 4.45 -12.33 1.76
C LEU A 85 3.95 -11.08 2.46
N ILE A 86 4.84 -10.08 2.58
CA ILE A 86 4.51 -8.79 3.14
C ILE A 86 4.72 -7.73 2.06
N VAL A 87 3.69 -6.96 1.75
CA VAL A 87 3.77 -5.86 0.80
C VAL A 87 3.50 -4.56 1.54
N TYR A 88 4.40 -3.60 1.42
CA TYR A 88 4.24 -2.31 2.07
C TYR A 88 4.06 -1.20 1.04
N PHE A 89 3.08 -0.33 1.27
CA PHE A 89 2.85 0.90 0.54
C PHE A 89 3.26 2.06 1.42
N LEU A 90 4.27 2.80 0.96
CA LEU A 90 4.71 4.05 1.55
C LEU A 90 3.92 5.17 0.89
N LEU A 91 3.17 5.89 1.69
CA LEU A 91 2.33 7.02 1.30
C LEU A 91 2.79 8.27 2.05
N ASP A 92 2.36 9.45 1.61
CA ASP A 92 2.53 10.66 2.41
C ASP A 92 1.77 10.57 3.74
N GLU A 93 2.03 11.53 4.64
CA GLU A 93 1.39 11.60 5.96
C GLU A 93 -0.15 11.49 5.86
N LYS A 94 -0.75 12.03 4.80
CA LYS A 94 -2.21 12.03 4.61
C LYS A 94 -2.74 10.81 3.86
N GLY A 95 -1.87 9.92 3.38
CA GLY A 95 -2.27 8.76 2.58
C GLY A 95 -2.80 9.15 1.19
N GLU A 96 -2.48 10.33 0.68
CA GLU A 96 -2.99 10.90 -0.57
C GLU A 96 -2.04 10.63 -1.76
N SER A 97 -0.74 10.59 -1.49
CA SER A 97 0.33 10.45 -2.47
C SER A 97 1.13 9.19 -2.18
N PHE A 98 1.39 8.44 -3.23
CA PHE A 98 2.20 7.22 -3.17
C PHE A 98 3.68 7.55 -3.36
N TYR A 99 4.51 7.15 -2.39
CA TYR A 99 5.97 7.24 -2.47
C TYR A 99 6.57 5.98 -3.11
N ALA A 100 6.24 4.80 -2.57
CA ALA A 100 6.80 3.55 -3.05
C ALA A 100 5.97 2.35 -2.60
N MET A 101 6.08 1.27 -3.37
CA MET A 101 5.62 -0.06 -3.01
C MET A 101 6.86 -0.95 -2.99
N ASP A 102 6.86 -1.95 -2.14
CA ASP A 102 7.80 -3.05 -2.25
C ASP A 102 7.20 -4.30 -1.62
N LEU A 103 7.73 -5.43 -2.08
CA LEU A 103 7.44 -6.73 -1.53
C LEU A 103 8.63 -7.16 -0.67
N LEU A 104 8.41 -7.24 0.64
CA LEU A 104 9.31 -7.93 1.54
C LEU A 104 8.86 -9.39 1.60
N LEU A 105 9.64 -10.27 1.00
CA LEU A 105 9.69 -11.62 1.53
C LEU A 105 10.41 -11.49 2.86
N GLU A 106 9.76 -11.89 3.97
CA GLU A 106 10.52 -12.31 5.13
C GLU A 106 11.35 -13.51 4.68
N GLN A 107 12.51 -13.25 4.06
CA GLN A 107 13.53 -14.26 3.96
C GLN A 107 13.91 -14.49 5.40
N ASN A 108 13.45 -15.62 5.94
CA ASN A 108 13.98 -16.20 7.14
C ASN A 108 15.50 -16.25 6.94
N CYS A 109 16.21 -15.21 7.41
CA CYS A 109 17.65 -15.24 7.60
C CYS A 109 17.87 -16.22 8.75
N ALA A 110 17.71 -17.51 8.43
CA ALA A 110 18.20 -18.61 9.23
C ALA A 110 19.72 -18.42 9.28
N HIS A 111 20.15 -17.86 10.40
CA HIS A 111 21.56 -17.67 10.76
C HIS A 111 22.08 -18.92 11.46
#